data_AF-A0A1Q3AR65-F1
#
_entry.id   AF-A0A1Q3AR65-F1
#
_cell.length_a   1.000
_cell.length_b   1.000
_cell.length_c   1.000
_cell.angle_alpha   90.00
_cell.angle_beta   90.00
_cell.angle_gamma   90.00
#
_symmetry.space_group_name_H-M   'P 1'
#
loop_
_entity.id
_entity.type
_entity.pdbx_description
1 polymer ?
#
loop_
_entity_poly.entity_id
_entity_poly.type
_entity_poly.pdbx_seq_one_letter_code
_entity_poly.pdbx_strand_id
1 'polypeptide(L)'
;LLEITYEGTNQVKESKISMLVHEYELFIMHENECVSDMFSRFTTIINSLKNLGKSYSNQELVRKILRCLPKIWTPKVTAIEEAKDLSTLPLEQLLGSLMTHETTMKNRENVKVKKKKSIAFKVSKEDSETTWSDSDPSSSEEESDEEVAHIAYMAIEDEEEDEVNFSFDELQNAYEKLYVEYESVCLKNKTLKK
;
A
#
# COMPACT_ATOMS: atom_id res chain seq x y z
N LEU A 1 -18.59 -40.66 42.38
CA LEU A 1 -17.45 -41.08 41.53
C LEU A 1 -17.50 -40.52 40.09
N LEU A 2 -18.52 -39.74 39.70
CA LEU A 2 -18.59 -39.14 38.34
C LEU A 2 -18.11 -37.67 38.26
N GLU A 3 -17.74 -37.06 39.39
CA GLU A 3 -17.42 -35.62 39.45
C GLU A 3 -15.97 -35.32 39.03
N ILE A 4 -15.06 -36.29 39.23
CA ILE A 4 -13.61 -36.11 39.01
C ILE A 4 -13.24 -36.15 37.52
N THR A 5 -14.04 -36.79 36.66
CA THR A 5 -13.74 -36.85 35.22
C THR A 5 -14.25 -35.61 34.45
N TYR A 6 -15.26 -34.91 34.97
CA TYR A 6 -15.83 -33.72 34.34
C TYR A 6 -15.02 -32.44 34.64
N GLU A 7 -14.43 -32.35 35.84
CA GLU A 7 -13.53 -31.23 36.17
C GLU A 7 -12.27 -31.23 35.29
N GLY A 8 -11.75 -32.40 34.91
CA GLY A 8 -10.58 -32.51 34.03
C GLY A 8 -10.83 -32.02 32.59
N THR A 9 -11.98 -32.35 32.00
CA THR A 9 -12.32 -31.89 30.63
C THR A 9 -12.62 -30.40 30.58
N ASN A 10 -13.28 -29.86 31.61
CA ASN A 10 -13.52 -28.43 31.73
C ASN A 10 -12.23 -27.64 32.02
N GLN A 11 -11.37 -28.12 32.92
CA GLN A 11 -10.09 -27.47 33.21
C GLN A 11 -9.16 -27.43 31.99
N VAL A 12 -9.09 -28.52 31.22
CA VAL A 12 -8.32 -28.57 29.96
C VAL A 12 -8.88 -27.57 28.94
N LYS A 13 -10.22 -27.48 28.84
CA LYS A 13 -10.88 -26.52 27.95
C LYS A 13 -10.55 -25.07 28.33
N GLU A 14 -10.69 -24.71 29.61
CA GLU A 14 -10.38 -23.36 30.10
C GLU A 14 -8.91 -23.00 29.90
N SER A 15 -7.99 -23.93 30.14
CA SER A 15 -6.56 -23.74 29.86
C SER A 15 -6.30 -23.44 28.39
N LYS A 16 -6.93 -24.19 27.48
CA LYS A 16 -6.82 -23.96 26.03
C LYS A 16 -7.41 -22.62 25.60
N ILE A 17 -8.55 -22.22 26.17
CA ILE A 17 -9.12 -20.89 25.94
C ILE A 17 -8.13 -19.82 26.39
N SER A 18 -7.57 -19.95 27.59
CA SER A 18 -6.61 -18.97 28.13
C SER A 18 -5.38 -18.82 27.23
N MET A 19 -4.83 -19.92 26.72
CA MET A 19 -3.69 -19.89 25.79
C MET A 19 -4.03 -19.16 24.49
N LEU A 20 -5.17 -19.50 23.87
CA LEU A 20 -5.60 -18.87 22.62
C LEU A 20 -5.99 -17.39 22.81
N VAL A 21 -6.55 -17.02 23.95
CA VAL A 21 -6.82 -15.63 24.31
C VAL A 21 -5.51 -14.85 24.42
N HIS A 22 -4.50 -15.44 25.06
CA HIS A 22 -3.19 -14.81 25.14
C HIS A 22 -2.54 -14.62 23.76
N GLU A 23 -2.62 -15.64 22.90
CA GLU A 23 -2.16 -15.55 21.51
C GLU A 23 -2.91 -14.47 20.73
N TYR A 24 -4.23 -14.39 20.89
CA TYR A 24 -5.05 -13.32 20.33
C TYR A 24 -4.61 -11.95 20.86
N GLU A 25 -4.42 -11.78 22.16
CA GLU A 25 -4.05 -10.50 22.78
C GLU A 25 -2.69 -10.00 22.29
N LEU A 26 -1.70 -10.89 22.17
CA LEU A 26 -0.36 -10.57 21.67
C LEU A 26 -0.23 -10.58 20.14
N PHE A 27 -1.31 -10.92 19.43
CA PHE A 27 -1.30 -10.99 17.98
C PHE A 27 -0.84 -9.66 17.37
N ILE A 28 0.15 -9.73 16.49
CA ILE A 28 0.68 -8.61 15.70
C ILE A 28 1.02 -9.11 14.30
N MET A 29 1.09 -8.19 13.35
CA MET A 29 1.63 -8.48 12.03
C MET A 29 3.16 -8.66 12.12
N HIS A 30 3.68 -9.72 11.52
CA HIS A 30 5.11 -9.99 11.39
C HIS A 30 5.74 -9.17 10.24
N GLU A 31 7.06 -9.00 10.25
CA GLU A 31 7.75 -8.13 9.26
C GLU A 31 7.75 -8.69 7.83
N ASN A 32 7.72 -10.02 7.68
CA ASN A 32 7.88 -10.71 6.39
C ASN A 32 6.61 -11.43 5.94
N GLU A 33 5.46 -11.09 6.51
CA GLU A 33 4.18 -11.66 6.08
C GLU A 33 3.36 -10.63 5.30
N CYS A 34 2.50 -11.13 4.41
CA CYS A 34 1.51 -10.27 3.77
C CYS A 34 0.22 -10.18 4.61
N VAL A 35 -0.63 -9.20 4.28
CA VAL A 35 -1.93 -9.01 4.93
C VAL A 35 -2.79 -10.29 4.88
N SER A 36 -2.75 -11.04 3.77
CA SER A 36 -3.52 -12.28 3.62
C SER A 36 -3.05 -13.38 4.58
N ASP A 37 -1.74 -13.53 4.76
CA ASP A 37 -1.16 -14.51 5.68
C ASP A 37 -1.53 -14.17 7.13
N MET A 38 -1.35 -12.89 7.49
CA MET A 38 -1.76 -12.36 8.80
C MET A 38 -3.23 -12.64 9.08
N PHE A 39 -4.12 -12.35 8.12
CA PHE A 39 -5.55 -12.57 8.28
C PHE A 39 -5.92 -14.06 8.42
N SER A 40 -5.20 -14.94 7.74
CA SER A 40 -5.37 -16.39 7.85
C SER A 40 -5.01 -16.91 9.24
N ARG A 41 -3.88 -16.46 9.81
CA ARG A 41 -3.48 -16.77 11.20
C ARG A 41 -4.51 -16.23 12.20
N PHE A 42 -4.93 -14.98 12.03
CA PHE A 42 -5.96 -14.35 12.85
C PHE A 42 -7.27 -15.17 12.86
N THR A 43 -7.76 -15.53 11.67
CA THR A 43 -8.99 -16.32 11.50
C THR A 43 -8.89 -17.69 12.17
N THR A 44 -7.71 -18.31 12.13
CA THR A 44 -7.46 -19.62 12.77
C THR A 44 -7.63 -19.54 14.29
N ILE A 45 -7.09 -18.48 14.92
CA ILE A 45 -7.24 -18.23 16.36
C ILE A 45 -8.71 -17.97 16.71
N ILE A 46 -9.38 -17.09 15.96
CA ILE A 46 -10.79 -16.75 16.19
C ILE A 46 -11.70 -17.97 16.05
N ASN A 47 -11.51 -18.79 15.02
CA ASN A 47 -12.29 -20.01 14.82
C ASN A 47 -12.05 -21.01 15.95
N SER A 48 -10.80 -21.15 16.40
CA SER A 48 -10.45 -22.01 17.53
C SER A 48 -11.14 -21.55 18.83
N LEU A 49 -11.15 -20.26 19.10
CA LEU A 49 -11.85 -19.67 20.26
C LEU A 49 -13.37 -19.86 20.15
N LYS A 50 -13.94 -19.62 18.96
CA LYS A 50 -15.37 -19.79 18.68
C LYS A 50 -15.82 -21.23 18.93
N ASN A 51 -15.03 -22.21 18.49
CA ASN A 51 -15.28 -23.64 18.71
C ASN A 51 -15.25 -24.03 20.20
N LEU A 52 -14.52 -23.28 21.03
CA LEU A 52 -14.48 -23.46 22.48
C LEU A 52 -15.58 -22.66 23.21
N GLY A 53 -16.39 -21.89 22.49
CA GLY A 53 -17.51 -21.11 23.03
C GLY A 53 -17.16 -19.66 23.37
N LYS A 54 -15.96 -19.17 23.03
CA LYS A 54 -15.58 -17.75 23.17
C LYS A 54 -15.65 -17.06 21.81
N SER A 55 -16.55 -16.10 21.67
CA SER A 55 -16.74 -15.33 20.43
C SER A 55 -16.47 -13.86 20.65
N TYR A 56 -16.14 -13.15 19.58
CA TYR A 56 -15.93 -11.71 19.56
C TYR A 56 -16.90 -11.08 18.56
N SER A 57 -17.37 -9.89 18.87
CA SER A 57 -18.16 -9.07 17.96
C SER A 57 -17.33 -8.62 16.75
N ASN A 58 -17.99 -8.35 15.62
CA ASN A 58 -17.34 -7.83 14.42
C ASN A 58 -16.49 -6.57 14.73
N GLN A 59 -17.03 -5.68 15.55
CA GLN A 59 -16.40 -4.45 15.98
C GLN A 59 -15.07 -4.69 16.75
N GLU A 60 -15.02 -5.73 17.60
CA GLU A 60 -13.80 -6.12 18.31
C GLU A 60 -12.75 -6.69 17.35
N LEU A 61 -13.18 -7.53 16.40
CA LEU A 61 -12.30 -8.13 15.41
C LEU A 61 -11.68 -7.07 14.49
N VAL A 62 -12.50 -6.15 13.97
CA VAL A 62 -12.04 -5.03 13.13
C VAL A 62 -11.00 -4.19 13.88
N ARG A 63 -11.31 -3.75 15.11
CA ARG A 63 -10.35 -2.98 15.91
C ARG A 63 -9.08 -3.74 16.22
N LYS A 64 -9.20 -5.04 16.47
CA LYS A 64 -8.04 -5.86 16.74
C LYS A 64 -7.12 -5.91 15.54
N ILE A 65 -7.64 -6.21 14.35
CA ILE A 65 -6.87 -6.24 13.10
C ILE A 65 -6.16 -4.90 12.87
N LEU A 66 -6.86 -3.78 13.00
CA LEU A 66 -6.28 -2.45 12.82
C LEU A 66 -5.13 -2.15 13.79
N ARG A 67 -5.24 -2.61 15.06
CA ARG A 67 -4.19 -2.45 16.08
C ARG A 67 -2.98 -3.35 15.87
N CYS A 68 -3.14 -4.45 15.14
CA CYS A 68 -2.07 -5.40 14.86
C CYS A 68 -1.18 -4.98 13.69
N LEU A 69 -1.60 -3.97 12.91
CA LEU A 69 -0.86 -3.49 11.74
C LEU A 69 0.40 -2.71 12.15
N PRO A 70 1.49 -2.79 11.36
CA PRO A 70 2.70 -2.01 11.60
C PRO A 70 2.45 -0.51 11.49
N LYS A 71 3.29 0.31 12.14
CA LYS A 71 3.13 1.78 12.18
C LYS A 71 3.06 2.47 10.81
N ILE A 72 3.63 1.87 9.77
CA ILE A 72 3.54 2.41 8.41
C ILE A 72 2.10 2.46 7.87
N TRP A 73 1.20 1.67 8.46
CA TRP A 73 -0.23 1.64 8.13
C TRP A 73 -1.05 2.73 8.83
N THR A 74 -0.48 3.49 9.77
CA THR A 74 -1.21 4.49 10.56
C THR A 74 -2.08 5.43 9.71
N PRO A 75 -1.61 6.03 8.58
CA PRO A 75 -2.46 6.88 7.76
C PRO A 75 -3.70 6.17 7.22
N LYS A 76 -3.56 4.90 6.83
CA LYS A 76 -4.66 4.06 6.33
C LYS A 76 -5.63 3.69 7.44
N VAL A 77 -5.11 3.36 8.63
CA VAL A 77 -5.93 3.05 9.81
C VAL A 77 -6.78 4.25 10.19
N THR A 78 -6.18 5.44 10.33
CA THR A 78 -6.91 6.68 10.65
C THR A 78 -8.00 6.98 9.63
N ALA A 79 -7.71 6.87 8.33
CA ALA A 79 -8.70 7.09 7.29
C ALA A 79 -9.90 6.10 7.38
N ILE A 80 -9.66 4.84 7.78
CA ILE A 80 -10.74 3.86 7.97
C ILE A 80 -11.57 4.21 9.21
N GLU A 81 -10.91 4.58 10.31
CA GLU A 81 -11.58 4.94 11.58
C GLU A 81 -12.43 6.22 11.44
N GLU A 82 -12.03 7.15 10.59
CA GLU A 82 -12.78 8.39 10.30
C GLU A 82 -13.91 8.19 9.29
N ALA A 83 -13.70 7.37 8.26
CA ALA A 83 -14.64 7.24 7.15
C ALA A 83 -15.73 6.18 7.37
N LYS A 84 -15.54 5.22 8.28
CA LYS A 84 -16.43 4.06 8.42
C LYS A 84 -16.78 3.76 9.86
N ASP A 85 -18.01 3.31 10.08
CA ASP A 85 -18.41 2.70 11.34
C ASP A 85 -17.83 1.29 11.46
N LEU A 86 -16.91 1.11 12.40
CA LEU A 86 -16.22 -0.17 12.63
C LEU A 86 -17.16 -1.29 13.08
N SER A 87 -18.36 -0.97 13.56
CA SER A 87 -19.36 -1.98 13.95
C SER A 87 -20.03 -2.64 12.75
N THR A 88 -20.21 -1.88 11.65
CA THR A 88 -20.91 -2.33 10.44
C THR A 88 -19.96 -2.77 9.32
N LEU A 89 -18.68 -2.40 9.39
CA LEU A 89 -17.67 -2.76 8.40
C LEU A 89 -17.44 -4.27 8.32
N PRO A 90 -17.77 -4.95 7.20
CA PRO A 90 -17.48 -6.37 7.03
C PRO A 90 -15.96 -6.63 6.97
N LEU A 91 -15.52 -7.74 7.56
CA LEU A 91 -14.10 -8.10 7.60
C LEU A 91 -13.51 -8.32 6.21
N GLU A 92 -14.31 -8.83 5.26
CA GLU A 92 -13.91 -9.05 3.88
C GLU A 92 -13.62 -7.72 3.17
N GLN A 93 -14.43 -6.69 3.44
CA GLN A 93 -14.19 -5.35 2.90
C GLN A 93 -12.95 -4.72 3.52
N LEU A 94 -12.74 -4.91 4.83
CA LEU A 94 -11.52 -4.45 5.49
C LEU A 94 -10.29 -5.13 4.87
N LEU A 95 -10.32 -6.46 4.73
CA LEU A 95 -9.25 -7.25 4.14
C LEU A 95 -8.95 -6.79 2.71
N GLY A 96 -9.98 -6.61 1.87
CA GLY A 96 -9.83 -6.08 0.51
C GLY A 96 -9.14 -4.71 0.50
N SER A 97 -9.60 -3.78 1.35
CA SER A 97 -9.01 -2.44 1.44
C SER A 97 -7.54 -2.46 1.88
N LEU A 98 -7.19 -3.35 2.82
CA LEU A 98 -5.82 -3.51 3.29
C LEU A 98 -4.93 -4.14 2.21
N MET A 99 -5.39 -5.19 1.52
CA MET A 99 -4.63 -5.82 0.43
C MET A 99 -4.37 -4.85 -0.72
N THR A 100 -5.38 -4.08 -1.16
CA THR A 100 -5.19 -3.05 -2.18
C THR A 100 -4.12 -2.03 -1.75
N HIS A 101 -4.14 -1.61 -0.49
CA HIS A 101 -3.14 -0.68 0.02
C HIS A 101 -1.74 -1.29 0.02
N GLU A 102 -1.60 -2.56 0.43
CA GLU A 102 -0.33 -3.30 0.40
C GLU A 102 0.30 -3.30 -1.00
N THR A 103 -0.50 -3.59 -2.04
CA THR A 103 -0.06 -3.57 -3.44
C THR A 103 0.42 -2.18 -3.85
N THR A 104 -0.33 -1.13 -3.51
CA THR A 104 0.06 0.25 -3.84
C THR A 104 1.36 0.67 -3.14
N MET A 105 1.58 0.23 -1.90
CA MET A 105 2.81 0.51 -1.16
C MET A 105 4.02 -0.17 -1.79
N LYS A 106 3.92 -1.47 -2.10
CA LYS A 106 4.98 -2.24 -2.78
C LYS A 106 5.35 -1.62 -4.13
N ASN A 107 4.37 -1.14 -4.90
CA ASN A 107 4.63 -0.46 -6.17
C ASN A 107 5.40 0.86 -5.99
N ARG A 108 5.09 1.65 -4.95
CA ARG A 108 5.83 2.89 -4.64
C ARG A 108 7.27 2.63 -4.20
N GLU A 109 7.54 1.54 -3.47
CA GLU A 109 8.90 1.13 -3.14
C GLU A 109 9.70 0.75 -4.38
N ASN A 110 9.12 -0.04 -5.29
CA ASN A 110 9.76 -0.42 -6.55
C ASN A 110 10.12 0.80 -7.43
N VAL A 111 9.26 1.83 -7.48
CA VAL A 111 9.55 3.09 -8.20
C VAL A 111 10.70 3.87 -7.53
N LYS A 112 10.73 3.94 -6.20
CA LYS A 112 11.83 4.59 -5.45
C LYS A 112 13.18 3.90 -5.66
N VAL A 113 13.20 2.57 -5.75
CA VAL A 113 14.43 1.80 -6.01
C VAL A 113 14.93 2.00 -7.45
N LYS A 114 14.04 2.07 -8.44
CA LYS A 114 14.40 2.31 -9.84
C LYS A 114 14.95 3.73 -10.07
N LYS A 115 14.41 4.75 -9.40
CA LYS A 115 14.94 6.14 -9.46
C LYS A 115 16.35 6.30 -8.89
N LYS A 116 16.84 5.36 -8.06
CA LYS A 116 18.22 5.40 -7.51
C LYS A 116 19.28 4.73 -8.40
N LYS A 117 18.90 4.06 -9.50
CA LYS A 117 19.83 3.31 -10.39
C LYS A 117 20.13 3.96 -11.75
N SER A 118 19.55 5.12 -12.04
CA SER A 118 19.93 5.99 -13.17
C SER A 118 20.39 7.29 -12.50
N ILE A 119 21.64 7.75 -12.57
CA ILE A 119 22.31 8.27 -13.76
C ILE A 119 23.83 8.08 -13.61
N ALA A 120 24.46 7.40 -14.56
CA ALA A 120 25.90 7.56 -14.85
C ALA A 120 26.05 7.65 -16.37
N PHE A 121 25.61 8.77 -16.93
CA PHE A 121 25.83 9.09 -18.34
C PHE A 121 27.23 9.67 -18.50
N LYS A 122 28.13 8.91 -19.11
CA LYS A 122 29.48 9.35 -19.43
C LYS A 122 29.42 9.98 -20.81
N VAL A 123 29.48 11.31 -20.85
CA VAL A 123 29.64 12.07 -22.10
C VAL A 123 31.11 12.03 -22.49
N SER A 124 31.39 11.48 -23.67
CA SER A 124 32.61 11.74 -24.42
C SER A 124 32.21 12.06 -25.86
N LYS A 125 32.47 13.30 -26.28
CA LYS A 125 32.63 13.74 -27.69
C LYS A 125 33.76 12.92 -28.34
N GLU A 126 33.83 12.63 -29.64
CA GLU A 126 33.55 13.41 -30.85
C GLU A 126 33.56 12.47 -32.08
N ASP A 127 32.84 12.87 -33.13
CA ASP A 127 32.98 12.63 -34.58
C ASP A 127 33.25 11.23 -35.18
N SER A 128 32.28 10.74 -35.98
CA SER A 128 32.51 10.38 -37.39
C SER A 128 31.22 9.92 -38.09
N GLU A 129 31.04 10.44 -39.30
CA GLU A 129 30.03 10.14 -40.32
C GLU A 129 30.01 8.67 -40.73
N THR A 130 28.83 8.04 -40.88
CA THR A 130 28.60 7.05 -41.96
C THR A 130 27.13 7.00 -42.39
N THR A 131 26.98 6.92 -43.70
CA THR A 131 25.82 6.95 -44.59
C THR A 131 25.12 5.59 -44.79
N TRP A 132 23.81 5.65 -45.09
CA TRP A 132 22.95 4.73 -45.90
C TRP A 132 22.51 3.42 -45.21
N SER A 133 21.21 3.29 -44.87
CA SER A 133 20.08 2.75 -45.68
C SER A 133 20.23 1.28 -46.04
N ASP A 134 19.35 0.41 -45.51
CA ASP A 134 18.54 -0.52 -46.31
C ASP A 134 17.46 -1.25 -45.47
N SER A 135 16.30 -1.41 -46.12
CA SER A 135 14.99 -2.01 -45.79
C SER A 135 15.05 -3.41 -45.12
N ASP A 136 14.03 -3.95 -44.45
CA ASP A 136 12.59 -4.01 -44.72
C ASP A 136 11.82 -4.51 -43.46
N PRO A 137 10.58 -4.07 -43.18
CA PRO A 137 9.66 -4.72 -42.25
C PRO A 137 8.75 -5.70 -42.99
N SER A 138 8.80 -7.00 -42.63
CA SER A 138 7.84 -7.98 -43.11
C SER A 138 6.46 -7.67 -42.51
N SER A 139 5.58 -7.12 -43.34
CA SER A 139 4.14 -7.00 -43.10
C SER A 139 3.51 -8.40 -43.08
N SER A 140 2.75 -8.70 -42.03
CA SER A 140 1.72 -9.73 -42.06
C SER A 140 0.44 -9.10 -41.58
N GLU A 141 -0.45 -8.88 -42.55
CA GLU A 141 -1.81 -8.39 -42.44
C GLU A 141 -2.65 -9.42 -41.67
N GLU A 142 -3.37 -8.98 -40.63
CA GLU A 142 -4.69 -9.54 -40.34
C GLU A 142 -5.65 -8.38 -40.03
N GLU A 143 -6.78 -8.40 -40.74
CA GLU A 143 -7.84 -7.41 -40.79
C GLU A 143 -8.66 -7.37 -39.49
N SER A 144 -8.70 -6.17 -38.92
CA SER A 144 -9.86 -5.42 -38.42
C SER A 144 -10.93 -6.15 -37.61
N ASP A 145 -10.90 -5.89 -36.30
CA ASP A 145 -12.09 -5.74 -35.45
C ASP A 145 -11.94 -4.52 -34.50
N GLU A 146 -11.13 -3.51 -34.85
CA GLU A 146 -10.79 -2.36 -33.98
C GLU A 146 -11.83 -1.23 -33.91
N GLU A 147 -12.89 -1.22 -34.72
CA GLU A 147 -13.81 -0.07 -34.78
C GLU A 147 -14.65 0.13 -33.50
N VAL A 148 -14.84 -0.92 -32.69
CA VAL A 148 -15.64 -0.83 -31.44
C VAL A 148 -14.85 -0.18 -30.30
N ALA A 149 -13.53 -0.28 -30.29
CA ALA A 149 -12.70 0.23 -29.20
C ALA A 149 -12.62 1.77 -29.19
N HIS A 150 -12.72 2.41 -30.35
CA HIS A 150 -12.57 3.86 -30.47
C HIS A 150 -13.79 4.64 -29.96
N ILE A 151 -15.00 4.09 -30.06
CA ILE A 151 -16.22 4.76 -29.57
C ILE A 151 -16.30 4.71 -28.04
N ALA A 152 -15.83 3.63 -27.42
CA ALA A 152 -15.77 3.53 -25.95
C ALA A 152 -14.73 4.47 -25.33
N TYR A 153 -13.64 4.76 -26.05
CA TYR A 153 -12.59 5.66 -25.59
C TYR A 153 -13.02 7.14 -25.62
N MET A 154 -13.82 7.54 -26.60
CA MET A 154 -14.36 8.92 -26.68
C MET A 154 -15.49 9.21 -25.67
N ALA A 155 -16.01 8.20 -24.96
CA ALA A 155 -17.11 8.38 -24.01
C ALA A 155 -16.64 8.60 -22.55
N ILE A 156 -15.33 8.69 -22.30
CA ILE A 156 -14.75 8.79 -20.94
C ILE A 156 -14.17 10.19 -20.63
N GLU A 157 -14.09 11.11 -21.59
CA GLU A 157 -13.65 12.47 -21.30
C GLU A 157 -14.86 13.39 -21.11
N ASP A 158 -15.24 13.58 -19.85
CA ASP A 158 -15.94 14.78 -19.37
C ASP A 158 -15.73 14.98 -17.85
N GLU A 159 -14.50 14.79 -17.37
CA GLU A 159 -13.99 15.42 -16.15
C GLU A 159 -12.51 15.77 -16.38
N GLU A 160 -12.26 16.91 -17.04
CA GLU A 160 -10.91 17.50 -17.11
C GLU A 160 -10.49 17.97 -15.71
N GLU A 161 -9.85 17.09 -14.94
CA GLU A 161 -8.88 17.54 -13.95
C GLU A 161 -7.63 17.96 -14.73
N ASP A 162 -7.40 19.26 -14.84
CA ASP A 162 -6.17 19.88 -15.36
C ASP A 162 -4.95 19.39 -14.55
N GLU A 163 -4.44 18.20 -14.86
CA GLU A 163 -3.20 17.69 -14.29
C GLU A 163 -2.05 18.47 -14.95
N VAL A 164 -1.66 19.58 -14.32
CA VAL A 164 -0.56 20.43 -14.78
C VAL A 164 0.74 19.64 -14.69
N ASN A 165 1.11 19.00 -15.80
CA ASN A 165 2.31 18.21 -15.92
C ASN A 165 3.51 19.16 -16.16
N PHE A 166 4.10 19.66 -15.07
CA PHE A 166 5.31 20.49 -15.17
C PHE A 166 6.45 19.70 -15.80
N SER A 167 7.09 20.29 -16.79
CA SER A 167 8.32 19.74 -17.35
C SER A 167 9.43 19.73 -16.29
N PHE A 168 10.40 18.82 -16.45
CA PHE A 168 11.57 18.76 -15.57
C PHE A 168 12.29 20.12 -15.49
N ASP A 169 12.37 20.83 -16.61
CA ASP A 169 13.02 22.13 -16.71
C ASP A 169 12.27 23.22 -15.92
N GLU A 170 10.94 23.23 -15.95
CA GLU A 170 10.13 24.15 -15.15
C GLU A 170 10.29 23.90 -13.65
N LEU A 171 10.33 22.62 -13.26
CA LEU A 171 10.49 22.23 -11.87
C LEU A 171 11.90 22.56 -11.36
N GLN A 172 12.91 22.34 -12.19
CA GLN A 172 14.30 22.70 -11.91
C GLN A 172 14.46 24.21 -11.75
N ASN A 173 13.85 25.00 -12.64
CA ASN A 173 13.88 26.46 -12.58
C ASN A 173 13.16 27.00 -11.32
N ALA A 174 12.01 26.42 -10.97
CA ALA A 174 11.29 26.78 -9.75
C ALA A 174 12.12 26.48 -8.48
N TYR A 175 12.82 25.34 -8.45
CA TYR A 175 13.72 24.99 -7.36
C TYR A 175 14.91 25.97 -7.24
N GLU A 176 15.56 26.27 -8.36
CA GLU A 176 16.69 27.21 -8.43
C GLU A 176 16.29 28.58 -7.87
N LYS A 177 15.11 29.08 -8.30
CA LYS A 177 14.57 30.35 -7.84
C LYS A 177 14.28 30.35 -6.34
N LEU A 178 13.64 29.29 -5.84
CA LEU A 178 13.35 29.14 -4.41
C LEU A 178 14.62 29.09 -3.57
N TYR A 179 15.67 28.43 -4.07
CA TYR A 179 16.96 28.34 -3.38
C TYR A 179 17.65 29.71 -3.26
N VAL A 180 17.64 30.51 -4.34
CA VAL A 180 18.16 31.89 -4.33
C VAL A 180 17.40 32.77 -3.34
N GLU A 181 16.07 32.65 -3.29
CA GLU A 181 15.25 33.38 -2.31
C GLU A 181 15.56 32.98 -0.87
N TYR A 182 15.72 31.68 -0.61
CA TYR A 182 16.12 31.17 0.70
C TYR A 182 17.47 31.75 1.15
N GLU A 183 18.47 31.76 0.27
CA GLU A 183 19.79 32.32 0.59
C GLU A 183 19.72 33.82 0.90
N SER A 184 18.92 34.57 0.13
CA SER A 184 18.65 36.00 0.37
C SER A 184 18.02 36.23 1.75
N VAL A 185 17.04 35.41 2.13
CA VAL A 185 16.39 35.48 3.45
C VAL A 185 17.36 35.14 4.56
N CYS A 186 18.20 34.11 4.40
CA CYS A 186 19.22 33.74 5.38
C CYS A 186 20.24 34.87 5.61
N LEU A 187 20.66 35.56 4.55
CA LEU A 187 21.56 36.70 4.64
C LEU A 187 20.90 37.89 5.35
N LYS A 188 19.65 38.21 5.01
CA LYS A 188 18.86 39.27 5.67
C LYS A 188 18.63 38.98 7.16
N ASN A 189 18.39 37.73 7.54
CA ASN A 189 18.20 37.37 8.95
C ASN A 189 19.50 37.51 9.76
N LYS A 190 20.66 37.23 9.15
CA LYS A 190 21.97 37.43 9.79
C LYS A 190 22.29 38.92 10.03
N THR A 191 21.89 39.82 9.13
CA THR A 191 22.11 41.27 9.32
C THR A 191 21.17 41.90 10.33
N LEU A 192 19.99 41.31 10.59
CA LEU A 192 19.04 41.78 11.61
C LEU A 192 19.35 41.30 13.04
N LYS A 193 20.31 40.38 13.20
CA LYS A 193 20.76 39.85 14.52
C LYS A 193 22.07 40.51 15.02
N LYS A 194 22.47 41.64 14.44
CA LYS A 194 23.53 42.54 14.91
C LYS A 194 22.93 43.86 15.33
#